data_AF-A0AAJ1UF69-F1
#
_entry.id   AF-A0AAJ1UF69-F1
#
_cell.length_a   1.000
_cell.length_b   1.000
_cell.length_c   1.000
_cell.angle_alpha   90.00
_cell.angle_beta   90.00
_cell.angle_gamma   90.00
#
_symmetry.space_group_name_H-M   'P 1'
#
loop_
_entity.id
_entity.type
_entity.pdbx_description
1 polymer ?
#
loop_
_entity_poly.entity_id
_entity_poly.type
_entity_poly.pdbx_seq_one_letter_code
_entity_poly.pdbx_strand_id
1 'polypeptide(L)'
;MSPGRNAASIRAALRDAVPAHITARDMIRRHCREHGKQLACLAPAWGCQVFSVWRAFGRTSRPLQPHQVEGAITTLQLDEFDANELRLRAAREAGWNIDPKMLLEGGA
;
A
#
# COMPACT_ATOMS: atom_id res chain seq x y z
N MET A 1 16.98 -36.07 14.20
CA MET A 1 16.92 -34.95 15.16
C MET A 1 17.08 -33.66 14.38
N SER A 2 16.00 -32.93 14.13
CA SER A 2 16.04 -31.68 13.36
C SER A 2 16.65 -30.56 14.22
N PRO A 3 17.63 -29.78 13.73
CA PRO A 3 18.13 -28.64 14.48
C PRO A 3 17.01 -27.61 14.60
N GLY A 4 16.64 -27.30 15.85
CA GLY A 4 15.60 -26.34 16.19
C GLY A 4 15.90 -24.97 15.57
N ARG A 5 14.84 -24.33 15.04
CA ARG A 5 14.86 -22.98 14.49
C ARG A 5 15.60 -22.04 15.46
N ASN A 6 16.77 -21.57 15.02
CA ASN A 6 17.67 -20.75 15.83
C ASN A 6 16.98 -19.42 16.19
N ALA A 7 17.18 -18.90 17.40
CA ALA A 7 16.59 -17.64 17.86
C ALA A 7 16.94 -16.46 16.95
N ALA A 8 18.07 -16.54 16.24
CA ALA A 8 18.47 -15.61 15.19
C ALA A 8 17.52 -15.59 13.97
N SER A 9 17.01 -16.75 13.54
CA SER A 9 16.03 -16.87 12.45
C SER A 9 14.66 -16.34 12.85
N ILE A 10 14.29 -16.50 14.12
CA ILE A 10 13.08 -15.89 14.68
C ILE A 10 13.22 -14.37 14.74
N ARG A 11 14.37 -13.84 15.17
CA ARG A 11 14.64 -12.38 15.15
C ARG A 11 14.70 -11.80 13.74
N ALA A 12 15.20 -12.54 12.75
CA ALA A 12 15.19 -12.13 11.34
C ALA A 12 13.75 -12.10 10.79
N ALA A 13 12.95 -13.13 11.04
CA ALA A 13 11.53 -13.15 10.67
C ALA A 13 10.68 -12.11 11.43
N LEU A 14 11.11 -11.71 12.64
CA LEU A 14 10.52 -10.59 13.39
C LEU A 14 11.03 -9.22 12.93
N ARG A 15 12.18 -9.12 12.25
CA ARG A 15 12.60 -7.88 11.55
C ARG A 15 11.78 -7.65 10.28
N ASP A 16 11.30 -8.71 9.65
CA ASP A 16 10.34 -8.65 8.53
C ASP A 16 8.89 -8.41 8.99
N ALA A 17 8.64 -8.41 10.30
CA ALA A 17 7.36 -8.07 10.88
C ALA A 17 7.49 -6.71 11.57
N VAL A 18 7.29 -5.64 10.82
CA VAL A 18 6.95 -4.35 11.41
C VAL A 18 5.43 -4.18 11.35
N PRO A 19 4.65 -4.46 12.42
CA PRO A 19 3.26 -4.05 12.46
C PRO A 19 3.06 -2.89 13.43
N ALA A 20 2.80 -1.70 12.88
CA ALA A 20 1.80 -0.74 13.41
C ALA A 20 1.50 0.43 12.43
N HIS A 21 1.68 0.28 11.12
CA HIS A 21 1.52 1.40 10.19
C HIS A 21 0.66 1.02 8.99
N ILE A 22 -0.57 1.57 8.99
CA ILE A 22 -1.60 1.53 7.95
C ILE A 22 -1.03 1.23 6.55
N THR A 23 -1.39 0.09 5.93
CA THR A 23 -0.91 -0.23 4.58
C THR A 23 -1.56 0.65 3.52
N ALA A 24 -1.00 0.74 2.31
CA ALA A 24 -1.63 1.42 1.18
C ALA A 24 -3.04 0.87 0.91
N ARG A 25 -3.25 -0.43 1.12
CA ARG A 25 -4.57 -1.07 1.05
C ARG A 25 -5.49 -0.59 2.17
N ASP A 26 -5.00 -0.43 3.38
CA ASP A 26 -5.79 0.07 4.50
C ASP A 26 -6.18 1.54 4.31
N MET A 27 -5.28 2.35 3.75
CA MET A 27 -5.58 3.72 3.33
C MET A 27 -6.69 3.75 2.28
N ILE A 28 -6.59 2.96 1.21
CA ILE A 28 -7.64 2.91 0.19
C ILE A 28 -8.97 2.40 0.76
N ARG A 29 -8.95 1.38 1.64
CA ARG A 29 -10.17 0.93 2.34
C ARG A 29 -10.80 2.03 3.18
N ARG A 30 -9.97 2.81 3.88
CA ARG A 30 -10.42 3.94 4.70
C ARG A 30 -11.08 5.01 3.82
N HIS A 31 -10.41 5.46 2.76
CA HIS A 31 -10.97 6.45 1.84
C HIS A 31 -12.24 5.95 1.13
N CYS A 32 -12.30 4.68 0.73
CA CYS A 32 -13.55 4.10 0.21
C CYS A 32 -14.71 4.26 1.23
N ARG A 33 -14.48 3.99 2.51
CA ARG A 33 -15.50 4.15 3.56
C ARG A 33 -15.88 5.62 3.79
N GLU A 34 -14.90 6.50 3.87
CA GLU A 34 -15.11 7.95 4.06
C GLU A 34 -15.94 8.56 2.93
N HIS A 35 -15.77 8.08 1.69
CA HIS A 35 -16.52 8.53 0.53
C HIS A 35 -17.81 7.72 0.26
N GLY A 36 -18.19 6.78 1.15
CA GLY A 36 -19.37 5.93 0.97
C GLY A 36 -19.31 4.98 -0.23
N LYS A 37 -18.10 4.69 -0.73
CA LYS A 37 -17.85 3.84 -1.91
C LYS A 37 -17.45 2.42 -1.50
N GLN A 38 -17.83 1.44 -2.31
CA GLN A 38 -17.32 0.07 -2.18
C GLN A 38 -16.02 -0.09 -2.95
N LEU A 39 -15.16 -1.05 -2.56
CA LEU A 39 -13.91 -1.35 -3.30
C LEU A 39 -14.14 -1.63 -4.79
N ALA A 40 -15.29 -2.19 -5.15
CA ALA A 40 -15.67 -2.46 -6.54
C ALA A 40 -15.63 -1.21 -7.44
N CYS A 41 -15.76 0.00 -6.88
CA CYS A 41 -15.68 1.25 -7.64
C CYS A 41 -14.31 1.48 -8.32
N LEU A 42 -13.26 0.81 -7.86
CA LEU A 42 -11.90 0.92 -8.42
C LEU A 42 -11.73 0.14 -9.74
N ALA A 43 -12.63 -0.81 -10.01
CA ALA A 43 -12.52 -1.71 -11.16
C ALA A 43 -12.41 -0.99 -12.52
N PRO A 44 -13.21 0.05 -12.83
CA PRO A 44 -13.08 0.79 -14.08
C PRO A 44 -11.73 1.50 -14.22
N ALA A 45 -11.26 2.17 -13.16
CA ALA A 45 -9.98 2.90 -13.20
C ALA A 45 -8.77 1.96 -13.28
N TRP A 46 -8.91 0.73 -12.77
CA TRP A 46 -7.89 -0.31 -12.88
C TRP A 46 -7.99 -1.11 -14.19
N GLY A 47 -9.01 -0.85 -15.02
CA GLY A 47 -9.26 -1.60 -16.26
C GLY A 47 -9.45 -3.10 -16.03
N CYS A 48 -10.02 -3.51 -14.89
CA CYS A 48 -10.13 -4.93 -14.52
C CYS A 48 -11.52 -5.30 -13.97
N GLN A 49 -11.76 -6.59 -13.82
CA GLN A 49 -12.99 -7.11 -13.22
C GLN A 49 -13.04 -6.83 -11.71
N VAL A 50 -14.24 -6.67 -11.13
CA VAL A 50 -14.44 -6.44 -9.69
C VAL A 50 -13.75 -7.52 -8.84
N PHE A 51 -13.78 -8.77 -9.27
CA PHE A 51 -13.08 -9.86 -8.59
C PHE A 51 -11.55 -9.65 -8.51
N SER A 52 -10.94 -9.06 -9.53
CA SER A 52 -9.51 -8.73 -9.53
C SER A 52 -9.18 -7.67 -8.49
N VAL A 53 -10.10 -6.71 -8.24
CA VAL A 53 -9.98 -5.76 -7.14
C VAL A 53 -9.96 -6.50 -5.81
N TRP A 54 -10.95 -7.36 -5.54
CA TRP A 54 -10.99 -8.13 -4.30
C TRP A 54 -9.74 -8.99 -4.09
N ARG A 55 -9.22 -9.61 -5.15
CA ARG A 55 -7.96 -10.37 -5.10
C ARG A 55 -6.77 -9.47 -4.73
N ALA A 56 -6.70 -8.26 -5.27
CA ALA A 56 -5.64 -7.31 -4.94
C ALA A 56 -5.68 -6.86 -3.47
N PHE A 57 -6.85 -6.85 -2.85
CA PHE A 57 -7.05 -6.57 -1.42
C PHE A 57 -7.08 -7.82 -0.52
N GLY A 58 -6.89 -9.02 -1.08
CA GLY A 58 -6.77 -10.26 -0.30
C GLY A 58 -5.46 -10.32 0.49
N ARG A 59 -5.21 -11.47 1.14
CA ARG A 59 -3.91 -11.74 1.81
C ARG A 59 -2.83 -11.96 0.75
N THR A 60 -2.25 -10.88 0.25
CA THR A 60 -1.13 -10.89 -0.71
C THR A 60 0.06 -10.16 -0.12
N SER A 61 1.25 -10.72 -0.29
CA SER A 61 2.52 -10.06 0.04
C SER A 61 2.98 -9.09 -1.06
N ARG A 62 2.34 -9.10 -2.23
CA ARG A 62 2.72 -8.23 -3.34
C ARG A 62 2.26 -6.79 -3.08
N PRO A 63 3.10 -5.77 -3.33
CA PRO A 63 2.67 -4.37 -3.27
C PRO A 63 1.62 -4.07 -4.36
N LEU A 64 0.87 -2.99 -4.19
CA LEU A 64 0.00 -2.47 -5.26
C LEU A 64 0.86 -1.94 -6.41
N GLN A 65 0.38 -2.14 -7.64
CA GLN A 65 1.04 -1.59 -8.82
C GLN A 65 0.79 -0.08 -8.95
N PRO A 66 1.69 0.69 -9.58
CA PRO A 66 1.51 2.15 -9.72
C PRO A 66 0.16 2.56 -10.31
N HIS A 67 -0.29 1.88 -11.37
CA HIS A 67 -1.60 2.18 -11.97
C HIS A 67 -2.79 1.93 -11.04
N GLN A 68 -2.68 0.97 -10.10
CA GLN A 68 -3.72 0.71 -9.11
C GLN A 68 -3.79 1.82 -8.07
N VAL A 69 -2.63 2.36 -7.68
CA VAL A 69 -2.52 3.50 -6.77
C VAL A 69 -3.11 4.75 -7.42
N GLU A 70 -2.67 5.10 -8.63
CA GLU A 70 -3.18 6.28 -9.36
C GLU A 70 -4.67 6.14 -9.72
N GLY A 71 -5.12 4.93 -10.05
CA GLY A 71 -6.52 4.64 -10.28
C GLY A 71 -7.37 4.86 -9.03
N ALA A 72 -6.85 4.52 -7.84
CA ALA A 72 -7.54 4.80 -6.57
C ALA A 72 -7.58 6.29 -6.26
N ILE A 73 -6.47 7.01 -6.42
CA ILE A 73 -6.38 8.47 -6.25
C ILE A 73 -7.42 9.18 -7.12
N THR A 74 -7.46 8.83 -8.41
CA THR A 74 -8.39 9.42 -9.37
C THR A 74 -9.85 9.08 -9.05
N THR A 75 -10.14 7.81 -8.74
CA THR A 75 -11.51 7.35 -8.47
C THR A 75 -12.09 7.95 -7.20
N LEU A 76 -11.26 8.08 -6.18
CA LEU A 76 -11.65 8.62 -4.87
C LEU A 76 -11.55 10.15 -4.82
N GLN A 77 -10.93 10.77 -5.83
CA GLN A 77 -10.68 12.21 -5.89
C GLN A 77 -9.94 12.68 -4.63
N LEU A 78 -8.90 11.94 -4.26
CA LEU A 78 -8.06 12.30 -3.12
C LEU A 78 -7.40 13.65 -3.39
N ASP A 79 -7.30 14.49 -2.35
CA ASP A 79 -6.55 15.72 -2.44
C ASP A 79 -5.04 15.43 -2.59
N GLU A 80 -4.25 16.49 -2.81
CA GLU A 80 -2.81 16.35 -3.03
C GLU A 80 -2.10 15.69 -1.84
N PHE A 81 -2.52 15.99 -0.61
CA PHE A 81 -1.89 15.47 0.59
C PHE A 81 -2.15 13.96 0.74
N ASP A 82 -3.41 13.55 0.68
CA ASP A 82 -3.82 12.15 0.76
C ASP A 82 -3.25 11.33 -0.40
N ALA A 83 -3.25 11.89 -1.61
CA ALA A 83 -2.65 11.25 -2.78
C ALA A 83 -1.15 11.01 -2.59
N ASN A 84 -0.42 12.01 -2.08
CA ASN A 84 1.02 11.89 -1.84
C ASN A 84 1.34 10.92 -0.70
N GLU A 85 0.55 10.94 0.38
CA GLU A 85 0.70 9.97 1.47
C GLU A 85 0.51 8.54 0.93
N LEU A 86 -0.51 8.32 0.10
CA LEU A 86 -0.80 7.01 -0.50
C LEU A 86 0.32 6.56 -1.44
N ARG A 87 0.83 7.44 -2.30
CA ARG A 87 1.98 7.15 -3.19
C ARG A 87 3.22 6.78 -2.40
N LEU A 88 3.59 7.59 -1.40
CA LEU A 88 4.76 7.33 -0.56
C LEU A 88 4.63 6.00 0.18
N ARG A 89 3.44 5.70 0.69
CA ARG A 89 3.17 4.42 1.34
C ARG A 89 3.33 3.25 0.38
N ALA A 90 2.72 3.32 -0.79
CA ALA A 90 2.81 2.25 -1.79
C ALA A 90 4.23 2.05 -2.31
N ALA A 91 4.99 3.13 -2.50
CA ALA A 91 6.39 3.06 -2.92
C ALA A 91 7.26 2.39 -1.85
N ARG A 92 7.10 2.74 -0.57
CA ARG A 92 7.80 2.09 0.55
C ARG A 92 7.47 0.59 0.64
N GLU A 93 6.19 0.22 0.48
CA GLU A 93 5.77 -1.19 0.45
C GLU A 93 6.35 -1.94 -0.76
N ALA A 94 6.61 -1.26 -1.87
CA ALA A 94 7.30 -1.81 -3.04
C ALA A 94 8.82 -1.86 -2.90
N GLY A 95 9.38 -1.47 -1.75
CA GLY A 95 10.82 -1.53 -1.45
C GLY A 95 11.60 -0.28 -1.85
N TRP A 96 10.93 0.81 -2.24
CA TRP A 96 11.61 2.07 -2.52
C TRP A 96 12.04 2.75 -1.23
N ASN A 97 13.34 3.06 -1.13
CA ASN A 97 13.89 3.80 -0.01
C ASN A 97 13.84 5.31 -0.29
N ILE A 98 12.71 5.93 0.03
CA ILE A 98 12.50 7.37 -0.14
C ILE A 98 13.00 8.07 1.12
N ASP A 99 14.15 8.73 1.02
CA ASP A 99 14.70 9.57 2.09
C ASP A 99 13.79 10.80 2.30
N PRO A 100 13.16 10.97 3.47
CA PRO A 100 12.34 12.15 3.76
C PRO A 100 13.09 13.48 3.57
N LYS A 101 14.42 13.49 3.69
CA LYS A 101 15.24 14.68 3.48
C LYS A 101 15.20 15.17 2.02
N MET A 102 15.07 14.24 1.06
CA MET A 102 14.97 14.59 -0.36
C MET A 102 13.65 15.32 -0.72
N LEU A 103 12.62 15.23 0.12
CA LEU A 103 11.37 15.98 -0.06
C LEU A 103 11.50 17.44 0.41
N LEU A 104 12.49 17.75 1.25
CA LEU A 104 12.69 19.08 1.85
C LEU A 104 13.70 19.93 1.08
N GLU A 105 14.60 19.31 0.31
CA GLU A 105 15.71 19.99 -0.37
C GLU A 105 15.38 20.47 -1.80
N GLY A 106 14.20 20.12 -2.33
CA GLY A 106 13.77 20.44 -3.71
C GLY A 106 13.07 21.79 -3.90
N GLY A 107 12.98 22.63 -2.86
CA GLY A 107 12.42 23.97 -2.94
C GLY A 107 13.52 25.03 -3.11
N ALA A 108 14.08 25.13 -4.32
CA ALA A 108 14.98 26.21 -4.72
C ALA A 108 14.56 26.76 -6.09
#